data_AF-A0A7X7L5M0-F1
#
_entry.id   AF-A0A7X7L5M0-F1
#
_cell.length_a   1.000
_cell.length_b   1.000
_cell.length_c   1.000
_cell.angle_alpha   90.00
_cell.angle_beta   90.00
_cell.angle_gamma   90.00
#
_symmetry.space_group_name_H-M   'P 1'
#
loop_
_entity.id
_entity.type
_entity.pdbx_description
1 polymer ?
#
loop_
_entity_poly.entity_id
_entity_poly.type
_entity_poly.pdbx_seq_one_letter_code
_entity_poly.pdbx_strand_id
1 'polypeptide(L)'
;MVTSRERFLNAISGITPDRIPVTLFIADQGHFISQVYPDIDPWDFPALQLKVIEIQKQLGLDVFLRMLYDLTDPLHIHMGGLDITHQSDNWEIKTEDCKTGNTIVKKSVIRTPDGTLEQEFSINEIRKGTFMYGCTKKPINNIKELEIAIKYEP
;
A
#
# COMPACT_ATOMS: atom_id res chain seq x y z
N MET A 1 -31.32 7.05 -16.23
CA MET A 1 -30.64 7.40 -14.97
C MET A 1 -29.18 7.61 -15.32
N VAL A 2 -28.58 8.72 -14.91
CA VAL A 2 -27.16 9.01 -15.19
C VAL A 2 -26.32 8.07 -14.32
N THR A 3 -25.29 7.46 -14.90
CA THR A 3 -24.37 6.58 -14.16
C THR A 3 -23.49 7.39 -13.20
N SER A 4 -22.88 6.72 -12.22
CA SER A 4 -21.92 7.38 -11.31
C SER A 4 -20.78 8.06 -12.06
N ARG A 5 -20.23 7.38 -13.08
CA ARG A 5 -19.16 7.93 -13.93
C ARG A 5 -19.60 9.22 -14.61
N GLU A 6 -20.76 9.21 -15.27
CA GLU A 6 -21.29 10.39 -15.95
C GLU A 6 -21.60 11.53 -14.96
N ARG A 7 -22.13 11.23 -13.77
CA ARG A 7 -22.33 12.24 -12.72
C ARG A 7 -21.03 12.91 -12.31
N PHE A 8 -19.98 12.14 -12.06
CA PHE A 8 -18.67 12.69 -11.72
C PHE A 8 -18.09 13.54 -12.85
N LEU A 9 -18.13 13.03 -14.09
CA LEU A 9 -17.59 13.77 -15.25
C LEU A 9 -18.35 15.06 -15.51
N ASN A 10 -19.68 15.05 -15.38
CA ASN A 10 -20.49 16.26 -15.50
C ASN A 10 -20.10 17.28 -14.44
N ALA A 11 -20.06 16.88 -13.16
CA ALA A 11 -19.68 17.76 -12.06
C ALA A 11 -18.28 18.36 -12.24
N ILE A 12 -17.29 17.55 -12.65
CA ILE A 12 -15.92 18.02 -12.94
C ILE A 12 -15.90 19.02 -14.10
N SER A 13 -16.77 18.83 -15.10
CA SER A 13 -16.89 19.71 -16.27
C SER A 13 -17.76 20.93 -16.03
N GLY A 14 -18.23 21.16 -14.79
CA GLY A 14 -19.13 22.28 -14.45
C GLY A 14 -20.58 22.10 -14.93
N ILE A 15 -20.94 20.92 -15.44
CA ILE A 15 -22.30 20.57 -15.85
C ILE A 15 -23.05 20.08 -14.61
N THR A 16 -24.23 20.64 -14.33
CA THR A 16 -25.07 20.19 -13.21
C THR A 16 -25.59 18.76 -13.46
N PRO A 17 -25.23 17.76 -12.63
CA PRO A 17 -25.73 16.40 -12.76
C PRO A 17 -27.17 16.25 -12.28
N ASP A 18 -27.78 15.07 -12.50
CA ASP A 18 -29.13 14.73 -12.02
C ASP A 18 -29.24 14.73 -10.48
N ARG A 19 -28.13 14.48 -9.78
CA ARG A 19 -27.92 14.78 -8.37
C ARG A 19 -26.44 14.98 -8.07
N ILE A 20 -26.13 15.63 -6.94
CA ILE A 20 -24.75 15.75 -6.44
C ILE A 20 -24.15 14.34 -6.29
N PRO A 21 -22.97 14.07 -6.87
CA PRO A 21 -22.30 12.79 -6.67
C PRO A 21 -21.83 12.67 -5.22
N VAL A 22 -22.15 11.55 -4.59
CA VAL A 22 -21.77 11.28 -3.19
C VAL A 22 -21.08 9.93 -3.13
N THR A 23 -19.86 9.91 -2.62
CA THR A 23 -19.08 8.70 -2.32
C THR A 23 -18.69 8.72 -0.85
N LEU A 24 -18.62 7.56 -0.23
CA LEU A 24 -18.07 7.46 1.12
C LEU A 24 -16.56 7.25 1.04
N PHE A 25 -15.83 7.83 1.98
CA PHE A 25 -14.43 7.51 2.19
C PHE A 25 -14.36 6.25 3.06
N ILE A 26 -14.50 5.08 2.44
CA ILE A 26 -14.31 3.79 3.09
C ILE A 26 -12.85 3.39 2.86
N ALA A 27 -12.07 3.29 3.93
CA ALA A 27 -10.75 2.68 3.84
C ALA A 27 -10.92 1.22 3.42
N ASP A 28 -10.39 0.90 2.24
CA ASP A 28 -10.34 -0.43 1.63
C ASP A 28 -9.69 -1.46 2.53
N GLN A 29 -8.70 -1.02 3.31
CA GLN A 29 -8.01 -1.81 4.29
C GLN A 29 -8.16 -1.20 5.67
N GLY A 30 -8.63 -2.01 6.62
CA GLY A 30 -8.81 -1.59 7.99
C GLY A 30 -10.08 -2.15 8.61
N HIS A 31 -10.38 -1.58 9.77
CA HIS A 31 -11.36 -2.09 10.70
C HIS A 31 -12.78 -2.25 10.12
N PHE A 32 -13.22 -1.38 9.21
CA PHE A 32 -14.60 -1.41 8.74
C PHE A 32 -14.92 -2.67 7.92
N ILE A 33 -14.14 -2.94 6.85
CA ILE A 33 -14.39 -4.11 6.00
C ILE A 33 -14.13 -5.41 6.78
N SER A 34 -13.11 -5.46 7.63
CA SER A 34 -12.84 -6.65 8.44
C SER A 34 -13.89 -6.94 9.52
N GLN A 35 -14.66 -5.93 9.96
CA GLN A 35 -15.80 -6.11 10.84
C GLN A 35 -17.05 -6.60 10.11
N VAL A 36 -17.32 -6.09 8.91
CA VAL A 36 -18.53 -6.43 8.15
C VAL A 36 -18.37 -7.76 7.40
N TYR A 37 -17.17 -8.04 6.89
CA TYR A 37 -16.82 -9.25 6.13
C TYR A 37 -15.58 -9.93 6.72
N PRO A 38 -15.69 -10.55 7.91
CA PRO A 38 -14.55 -11.10 8.64
C PRO A 38 -13.86 -12.28 7.96
N ASP A 39 -14.51 -12.92 6.98
CA ASP A 39 -14.00 -14.13 6.32
C ASP A 39 -13.15 -13.83 5.09
N ILE A 40 -13.07 -12.57 4.64
CA ILE A 40 -12.22 -12.15 3.53
C ILE A 40 -10.78 -12.03 4.02
N ASP A 41 -9.83 -12.56 3.25
CA ASP A 41 -8.41 -12.41 3.54
C ASP A 41 -8.05 -10.90 3.52
N PRO A 42 -7.52 -10.34 4.62
CA PRO A 42 -7.11 -8.94 4.66
C PRO A 42 -5.98 -8.60 3.67
N TRP A 43 -5.31 -9.60 3.09
CA TRP A 43 -4.28 -9.42 2.07
C TRP A 43 -4.82 -9.54 0.62
N ASP A 44 -6.08 -9.94 0.44
CA ASP A 44 -6.73 -9.96 -0.88
C ASP A 44 -7.30 -8.57 -1.19
N PHE A 45 -6.40 -7.66 -1.59
CA PHE A 45 -6.75 -6.26 -1.88
C PHE A 45 -7.84 -6.13 -2.95
N PRO A 46 -7.81 -6.89 -4.07
CA PRO A 46 -8.90 -6.88 -5.03
C PRO A 46 -10.26 -7.25 -4.42
N ALA A 47 -10.33 -8.32 -3.62
CA ALA A 47 -11.58 -8.75 -3.00
C ALA A 47 -12.14 -7.70 -2.02
N LEU A 48 -11.28 -7.08 -1.20
CA LEU A 48 -11.68 -6.01 -0.28
C LEU A 48 -12.23 -4.79 -1.02
N GLN A 49 -11.56 -4.38 -2.11
CA GLN A 49 -11.99 -3.26 -2.95
C GLN A 49 -13.35 -3.54 -3.62
N LEU A 50 -13.58 -4.76 -4.11
CA LEU A 50 -14.88 -5.16 -4.63
C LEU A 50 -15.99 -5.03 -3.58
N LYS A 51 -15.72 -5.34 -2.30
CA LYS A 51 -16.70 -5.16 -1.23
C LYS A 51 -17.02 -3.70 -0.94
N VAL A 52 -16.02 -2.81 -0.99
CA VAL A 52 -16.27 -1.36 -0.89
C VAL A 52 -17.22 -0.89 -1.99
N ILE A 53 -17.00 -1.34 -3.23
CA ILE A 53 -17.87 -1.04 -4.38
C ILE A 53 -19.30 -1.56 -4.13
N GLU A 54 -19.43 -2.81 -3.69
CA GLU A 54 -20.73 -3.43 -3.41
C GLU A 54 -21.51 -2.66 -2.33
N ILE A 55 -20.87 -2.32 -1.21
CA ILE A 55 -21.50 -1.55 -0.11
C ILE A 55 -21.98 -0.19 -0.62
N GLN A 56 -21.13 0.54 -1.35
CA GLN A 56 -21.51 1.85 -1.89
C GLN A 56 -22.70 1.74 -2.86
N LYS A 57 -22.73 0.72 -3.71
CA LYS A 57 -23.87 0.46 -4.60
C LYS A 57 -25.14 0.14 -3.83
N GLN A 58 -25.06 -0.69 -2.78
CA GLN A 58 -26.19 -1.04 -1.92
C GLN A 58 -26.79 0.18 -1.21
N LEU A 59 -25.95 1.16 -0.85
CA LEU A 59 -26.37 2.42 -0.24
C LEU A 59 -26.88 3.47 -1.24
N GLY A 60 -26.92 3.16 -2.54
CA GLY A 60 -27.35 4.09 -3.60
C GLY A 60 -26.35 5.23 -3.88
N LEU A 61 -25.11 5.06 -3.41
CA LEU A 61 -24.02 6.04 -3.55
C LEU A 61 -23.34 5.90 -4.91
N ASP A 62 -22.62 6.95 -5.30
CA ASP A 62 -21.73 6.89 -6.44
C ASP A 62 -20.41 6.23 -6.05
N VAL A 63 -19.87 5.44 -6.97
CA VAL A 63 -18.62 4.71 -6.75
C VAL A 63 -17.45 5.55 -7.25
N PHE A 64 -16.61 5.97 -6.32
CA PHE A 64 -15.27 6.50 -6.59
C PHE A 64 -14.28 5.69 -5.77
N LEU A 65 -13.46 4.89 -6.45
CA LEU A 65 -12.55 3.95 -5.81
C LEU A 65 -11.17 4.59 -5.63
N ARG A 66 -10.57 4.42 -4.45
CA ARG A 66 -9.17 4.76 -4.21
C ARG A 66 -8.34 3.48 -4.26
N MET A 67 -7.48 3.36 -5.27
CA MET A 67 -6.51 2.28 -5.38
C MET A 67 -5.26 2.65 -4.57
N LEU A 68 -5.27 2.48 -3.24
CA LEU A 68 -4.12 2.89 -2.43
C LEU A 68 -2.91 1.98 -2.65
N TYR A 69 -3.07 0.68 -2.40
CA TYR A 69 -1.95 -0.24 -2.28
C TYR A 69 -1.42 -0.78 -3.60
N ASP A 70 -2.23 -0.82 -4.67
CA ASP A 70 -1.74 -1.11 -6.02
C ASP A 70 -0.85 0.01 -6.58
N LEU A 71 -1.04 1.25 -6.11
CA LEU A 71 -0.24 2.40 -6.55
C LEU A 71 1.01 2.62 -5.70
N THR A 72 1.05 2.05 -4.49
CA THR A 72 2.16 2.22 -3.54
C THR A 72 2.92 0.93 -3.28
N ASP A 73 2.77 -0.07 -4.15
CA ASP A 73 3.58 -1.29 -4.07
C ASP A 73 4.91 -1.07 -4.83
N PRO A 74 6.08 -1.30 -4.21
CA PRO A 74 6.23 -1.82 -2.85
C PRO A 74 6.26 -0.75 -1.75
N LEU A 75 5.42 -0.95 -0.73
CA LEU A 75 5.16 0.05 0.32
C LEU A 75 6.40 0.48 1.11
N HIS A 76 7.41 -0.37 1.21
CA HIS A 76 8.63 -0.07 1.96
C HIS A 76 9.41 1.12 1.37
N ILE A 77 9.38 1.32 0.04
CA ILE A 77 10.06 2.44 -0.63
C ILE A 77 9.44 3.76 -0.20
N HIS A 78 8.11 3.85 -0.21
CA HIS A 78 7.38 5.03 0.28
C HIS A 78 7.62 5.32 1.76
N MET A 79 7.97 4.29 2.52
CA MET A 79 8.28 4.37 3.94
C MET A 79 9.79 4.57 4.17
N GLY A 80 10.57 4.95 3.15
CA GLY A 80 11.99 5.29 3.21
C GLY A 80 12.94 4.10 3.28
N GLY A 81 12.53 2.95 2.75
CA GLY A 81 13.43 1.88 2.35
C GLY A 81 13.91 2.04 0.90
N LEU A 82 14.82 1.17 0.49
CA LEU A 82 15.31 1.00 -0.88
C LEU A 82 14.60 -0.18 -1.56
N ASP A 83 14.71 -0.25 -2.88
CA ASP A 83 14.14 -1.34 -3.70
C ASP A 83 14.74 -2.70 -3.31
N ILE A 84 13.89 -3.58 -2.77
CA ILE A 84 14.20 -4.98 -2.49
C ILE A 84 13.38 -5.96 -3.35
N THR A 85 12.77 -5.46 -4.42
CA THR A 85 11.91 -6.22 -5.34
C THR A 85 12.62 -6.60 -6.65
N HIS A 86 13.68 -5.88 -7.03
CA HIS A 86 14.45 -6.16 -8.25
C HIS A 86 15.91 -6.46 -7.95
N GLN A 87 16.39 -7.62 -8.41
CA GLN A 87 17.81 -8.01 -8.36
C GLN A 87 18.53 -7.46 -9.59
N SER A 88 19.81 -7.08 -9.44
CA SER A 88 20.70 -6.79 -10.56
C SER A 88 22.11 -7.32 -10.31
N ASP A 89 22.98 -7.29 -11.32
CA ASP A 89 24.38 -7.75 -11.19
C ASP A 89 25.15 -7.02 -10.08
N ASN A 90 24.73 -5.80 -9.71
CA ASN A 90 25.37 -4.96 -8.70
C ASN A 90 24.43 -4.66 -7.50
N TRP A 91 23.29 -5.35 -7.42
CA TRP A 91 22.26 -5.16 -6.40
C TRP A 91 21.68 -6.51 -5.98
N GLU A 92 22.42 -7.22 -5.12
CA GLU A 92 22.02 -8.54 -4.62
C GLU A 92 21.21 -8.39 -3.33
N ILE A 93 19.94 -8.78 -3.36
CA ILE A 93 19.02 -8.68 -2.22
C ILE A 93 18.85 -10.03 -1.55
N LYS A 94 18.90 -10.06 -0.22
CA LYS A 94 18.43 -11.19 0.59
C LYS A 94 17.47 -10.68 1.65
N THR A 95 16.25 -11.21 1.65
CA THR A 95 15.24 -10.89 2.67
C THR A 95 14.91 -12.10 3.52
N GLU A 96 14.88 -11.90 4.84
CA GLU A 96 14.45 -12.89 5.82
C GLU A 96 13.26 -12.33 6.61
N ASP A 97 12.17 -13.11 6.63
CA ASP A 97 10.97 -12.77 7.39
C ASP A 97 11.07 -13.33 8.81
N CYS A 98 11.04 -12.44 9.80
CA CYS A 98 11.04 -12.77 11.22
C CYS A 98 9.67 -12.44 11.82
N LYS A 99 9.01 -13.41 12.46
CA LYS A 99 7.75 -13.15 13.18
C LYS A 99 8.01 -12.94 14.67
N THR A 100 7.49 -11.87 15.23
CA THR A 100 7.55 -11.56 16.67
C THR A 100 6.18 -11.10 17.14
N GLY A 101 5.43 -12.00 17.80
CA GLY A 101 4.04 -11.76 18.17
C GLY A 101 3.17 -11.49 16.93
N ASN A 102 2.49 -10.33 16.93
CA ASN A 102 1.65 -9.85 15.83
C ASN A 102 2.42 -9.01 14.80
N THR A 103 3.76 -8.99 14.88
CA THR A 103 4.62 -8.24 13.95
C THR A 103 5.39 -9.19 13.05
N ILE A 104 5.35 -8.94 11.75
CA ILE A 104 6.29 -9.51 10.78
C ILE A 104 7.35 -8.44 10.52
N VAL A 105 8.62 -8.78 10.73
CA VAL A 105 9.77 -7.94 10.40
C VAL A 105 10.46 -8.55 9.20
N LYS A 106 10.48 -7.82 8.09
CA LYS A 106 11.22 -8.17 6.87
C LYS A 106 12.61 -7.56 6.98
N LYS A 107 13.63 -8.39 7.21
CA LYS A 107 15.02 -7.95 7.30
C LYS A 107 15.67 -8.15 5.95
N SER A 108 16.15 -7.08 5.33
CA SER A 108 16.77 -7.15 4.01
C SER A 108 18.22 -6.69 4.06
N VAL A 109 19.09 -7.47 3.44
CA VAL A 109 20.49 -7.14 3.19
C VAL A 109 20.65 -6.95 1.70
N ILE A 110 21.20 -5.81 1.30
CA ILE A 110 21.47 -5.44 -0.09
C ILE A 110 22.99 -5.37 -0.24
N ARG A 111 23.57 -6.25 -1.05
CA ARG A 111 25.00 -6.23 -1.36
C ARG A 111 25.23 -5.55 -2.69
N THR A 112 26.17 -4.62 -2.69
CA THR A 112 26.64 -3.90 -3.86
C THR A 112 28.17 -4.00 -3.93
N PRO A 113 28.81 -3.66 -5.07
CA PRO A 113 30.26 -3.63 -5.18
C PRO A 113 30.94 -2.68 -4.18
N ASP A 114 30.27 -1.60 -3.75
CA ASP A 114 30.87 -0.55 -2.91
C ASP A 114 30.51 -0.68 -1.42
N GLY A 115 29.66 -1.66 -1.08
CA GLY A 115 29.28 -1.93 0.30
C GLY A 115 27.96 -2.69 0.45
N THR A 116 27.60 -2.93 1.70
CA THR A 116 26.35 -3.59 2.08
C THR A 116 25.43 -2.58 2.77
N LEU A 117 24.17 -2.56 2.35
CA LEU A 117 23.10 -1.78 2.98
C LEU A 117 22.13 -2.75 3.68
N GLU A 118 21.49 -2.30 4.76
CA GLU A 118 20.55 -3.11 5.52
C GLU A 118 19.30 -2.31 5.88
N GLN A 119 18.13 -2.91 5.70
CA GLN A 119 16.87 -2.32 6.14
C GLN A 119 15.97 -3.32 6.85
N GLU A 120 15.10 -2.79 7.69
CA GLU A 120 14.02 -3.56 8.30
C GLU A 120 12.69 -2.88 8.02
N PHE A 121 11.73 -3.66 7.54
CA PHE A 121 10.35 -3.23 7.36
C PHE A 121 9.43 -4.04 8.26
N SER A 122 8.74 -3.35 9.16
CA SER A 122 7.83 -3.96 10.12
C SER A 122 6.39 -3.81 9.67
N ILE A 123 5.66 -4.91 9.79
CA ILE A 123 4.22 -5.02 9.53
C ILE A 123 3.59 -5.52 10.82
N ASN A 124 2.98 -4.61 11.58
CA ASN A 124 2.31 -4.95 12.84
C ASN A 124 0.80 -5.01 12.63
N GLU A 125 0.19 -6.16 12.92
CA GLU A 125 -1.26 -6.27 12.96
C GLU A 125 -1.77 -5.85 14.34
N ILE A 126 -2.29 -4.62 14.43
CA ILE A 126 -2.83 -4.07 15.68
C ILE A 126 -4.16 -4.76 16.02
N ARG A 127 -4.96 -5.05 14.98
CA ARG A 127 -6.27 -5.72 15.04
C ARG A 127 -6.48 -6.45 13.72
N LYS A 128 -7.39 -7.43 13.67
CA LYS A 128 -7.69 -8.19 12.45
C LYS A 128 -7.91 -7.27 11.23
N GLY A 129 -7.01 -7.37 10.24
CA GLY A 129 -7.04 -6.57 9.01
C GLY A 129 -6.71 -5.07 9.17
N THR A 130 -6.18 -4.66 10.32
CA THR A 130 -5.67 -3.30 10.57
C THR A 130 -4.19 -3.36 10.87
N PHE A 131 -3.40 -2.88 9.93
CA PHE A 131 -1.95 -2.95 9.99
C PHE A 131 -1.33 -1.58 10.21
N MET A 132 -0.20 -1.59 10.90
CA MET A 132 0.73 -0.47 10.97
C MET A 132 2.04 -0.90 10.31
N TYR A 133 2.47 -0.09 9.36
CA TYR A 133 3.67 -0.33 8.57
C TYR A 133 4.74 0.67 8.93
N GLY A 134 6.00 0.25 8.85
CA GLY A 134 7.11 1.19 8.98
C GLY A 134 8.45 0.58 8.61
N CYS A 135 9.28 1.37 7.95
CA CYS A 135 10.71 1.08 7.86
C CYS A 135 11.34 1.39 9.22
N THR A 136 11.54 0.35 10.02
CA THR A 136 12.02 0.43 11.42
C THR A 136 13.53 0.51 11.52
N LYS A 137 14.26 0.09 10.47
CA LYS A 137 15.69 0.37 10.29
C LYS A 137 15.90 0.91 8.88
N LYS A 138 16.36 2.15 8.79
CA LYS A 138 16.63 2.84 7.51
C LYS A 138 17.95 2.35 6.91
N PRO A 139 18.02 2.17 5.58
CA PRO A 139 19.23 1.74 4.92
C PRO A 139 20.28 2.84 4.75
N ILE A 140 19.89 4.12 4.88
CA ILE A 140 20.77 5.28 4.71
C ILE A 140 20.95 6.01 6.03
N ASN A 141 22.14 5.93 6.60
CA ASN A 141 22.55 6.54 7.86
C ASN A 141 23.64 7.61 7.67
N ASN A 142 24.29 7.62 6.51
CA ASN A 142 25.36 8.54 6.18
C ASN A 142 25.45 8.79 4.67
N ILE A 143 26.31 9.75 4.28
CA ILE A 143 26.47 10.16 2.88
C ILE A 143 27.01 9.04 1.98
N LYS A 144 27.90 8.19 2.50
CA LYS A 144 28.48 7.08 1.73
C LYS A 144 27.39 6.06 1.36
N GLU A 145 26.50 5.73 2.29
CA GLU A 145 25.38 4.84 2.03
C GLU A 145 24.41 5.44 1.00
N LEU A 146 24.18 6.76 1.06
CA LEU A 146 23.38 7.46 0.04
C LEU A 146 24.03 7.38 -1.35
N GLU A 147 25.35 7.57 -1.43
CA GLU A 147 26.10 7.46 -2.69
C GLU A 147 26.02 6.05 -3.29
N ILE A 148 26.07 5.01 -2.44
CA ILE A 148 25.86 3.61 -2.88
C ILE A 148 24.47 3.44 -3.49
N ALA A 149 23.42 3.92 -2.80
CA ALA A 149 22.05 3.81 -3.29
C ALA A 149 21.86 4.53 -4.63
N ILE A 150 22.31 5.79 -4.73
CA ILE A 150 22.25 6.58 -5.99
C ILE A 150 22.91 5.86 -7.16
N LYS A 151 23.99 5.11 -6.91
CA LYS A 151 24.78 4.47 -7.94
C LYS A 151 24.23 3.12 -8.40
N TYR A 152 23.61 2.35 -7.51
CA TYR A 152 23.30 0.94 -7.75
C TYR A 152 21.82 0.55 -7.63
N GLU A 153 20.98 1.39 -7.01
CA GLU A 153 19.55 1.10 -6.90
C GLU A 153 18.90 1.14 -8.30
N PRO A 154 18.14 0.09 -8.69
CA PRO A 154 17.53 -0.03 -10.01
C PRO A 154 16.33 0.90 -10.27
#